data_AF-A0A4V1LG02-F1
#
_entry.id   AF-A0A4V1LG02-F1
#
_cell.length_a   1.000
_cell.length_b   1.000
_cell.length_c   1.000
_cell.angle_alpha   90.00
_cell.angle_beta   90.00
_cell.angle_gamma   90.00
#
_symmetry.space_group_name_H-M   'P 1'
#
loop_
_entity.id
_entity.type
_entity.pdbx_description
1 polymer ?
#
loop_
_entity_poly.entity_id
_entity_poly.type
_entity_poly.pdbx_seq_one_letter_code
_entity_poly.pdbx_strand_id
1 'polypeptide(L)'
;MKRPVLHLTEIAMMAALALVLDLISIKGFWGYGGSVSLAMIPILLMAFRRGLSAGLLTGFIVGAIQMFTGYFVHPVQVFLDYTIAYTVVGFAGVFSITHLTTRTKRTIAIIAGVFLASFLRFITHFISGVVWFGIYAPENMNVVLYSIIYNASYMIPVFLLSTVVFILLSNAAPRLLHGK
;
A
#
# COMPACT_ATOMS: atom_id res chain seq x y z
N MET A 1 -16.77 -24.82 1.37
CA MET A 1 -17.02 -23.63 0.53
C MET A 1 -16.29 -23.79 -0.80
N LYS A 2 -16.90 -23.47 -1.96
CA LYS A 2 -16.19 -23.56 -3.26
C LYS A 2 -14.98 -22.61 -3.23
N ARG A 3 -13.81 -23.03 -3.74
CA ARG A 3 -12.55 -22.26 -3.73
C ARG A 3 -12.72 -20.78 -4.19
N PRO A 4 -13.52 -20.46 -5.23
CA PRO A 4 -13.72 -19.07 -5.67
C PRO A 4 -14.41 -18.18 -4.63
N VAL A 5 -15.42 -18.71 -3.92
CA VAL A 5 -16.17 -17.95 -2.91
C VAL A 5 -15.25 -17.58 -1.75
N LEU A 6 -14.39 -18.51 -1.31
CA LEU A 6 -13.38 -18.24 -0.28
C LEU A 6 -12.44 -17.10 -0.65
N HIS A 7 -11.96 -17.08 -1.89
CA HIS A 7 -11.04 -16.02 -2.33
C HIS A 7 -11.71 -14.65 -2.34
N LEU A 8 -12.95 -14.56 -2.83
CA LEU A 8 -13.71 -13.31 -2.83
C LEU A 8 -14.01 -12.82 -1.41
N THR A 9 -14.37 -13.73 -0.50
CA THR A 9 -14.60 -13.37 0.91
C THR A 9 -13.32 -12.86 1.58
N GLU A 10 -12.17 -13.51 1.37
CA GLU A 10 -10.89 -13.02 1.93
C GLU A 10 -10.53 -11.64 1.39
N ILE A 11 -10.70 -11.41 0.08
CA ILE A 11 -10.46 -10.09 -0.55
C ILE A 11 -11.35 -9.01 0.07
N ALA A 12 -12.66 -9.28 0.19
CA ALA A 12 -13.61 -8.32 0.77
C ALA A 12 -13.30 -8.02 2.24
N MET A 13 -13.00 -9.05 3.03
CA MET A 13 -12.63 -8.91 4.44
C MET A 13 -11.34 -8.10 4.61
N MET A 14 -10.32 -8.36 3.80
CA MET A 14 -9.05 -7.64 3.88
C MET A 14 -9.19 -6.20 3.39
N ALA A 15 -10.00 -5.94 2.37
CA ALA A 15 -10.30 -4.58 1.94
C ALA A 15 -11.03 -3.79 3.03
N ALA A 16 -12.03 -4.37 3.68
CA ALA A 16 -12.72 -3.75 4.81
C ALA A 16 -11.76 -3.48 5.98
N LEU A 17 -10.90 -4.45 6.31
CA LEU A 17 -9.89 -4.27 7.35
C LEU A 17 -8.90 -3.15 7.01
N ALA A 18 -8.47 -3.03 5.75
CA ALA A 18 -7.56 -1.98 5.32
C ALA A 18 -8.19 -0.59 5.51
N LEU A 19 -9.48 -0.44 5.17
CA LEU A 19 -10.21 0.80 5.37
C LEU A 19 -10.33 1.17 6.85
N VAL A 20 -10.65 0.20 7.72
CA VAL A 20 -10.72 0.42 9.18
C VAL A 20 -9.36 0.80 9.74
N LEU A 21 -8.28 0.13 9.30
CA LEU A 21 -6.91 0.45 9.73
C LEU A 21 -6.44 1.83 9.24
N ASP A 22 -6.97 2.31 8.12
CA ASP A 22 -6.68 3.66 7.61
C ASP A 22 -7.28 4.76 8.49
N LEU A 23 -8.37 4.49 9.20
CA LEU A 23 -8.98 5.44 10.15
C LEU A 23 -8.07 5.74 11.34
N ILE A 24 -7.12 4.85 11.65
CA ILE A 24 -6.14 4.99 12.75
C ILE A 24 -4.81 5.58 12.24
N SER A 25 -4.85 6.31 11.11
CA SER A 25 -3.65 6.89 10.49
C SER A 25 -3.07 8.06 11.26
N ILE A 26 -1.74 8.12 11.31
CA ILE A 26 -1.01 9.26 11.86
C ILE A 26 -0.81 10.27 10.73
N LYS A 27 -1.59 11.36 10.77
CA LYS A 27 -1.58 12.41 9.74
C LYS A 27 -0.42 13.41 9.86
N GLY A 28 0.33 13.37 10.96
CA GLY A 28 1.59 14.12 11.11
C GLY A 28 1.50 15.60 10.70
N PHE A 29 2.55 16.10 10.06
CA PHE A 29 2.67 17.47 9.55
C PHE A 29 2.29 17.61 8.06
N TRP A 30 1.68 16.57 7.47
CA TRP A 30 1.38 16.52 6.03
C TRP A 30 0.00 17.13 5.73
N GLY A 31 -0.03 18.45 5.54
CA GLY A 31 -1.26 19.20 5.32
C GLY A 31 -1.98 18.93 4.00
N TYR A 32 -1.30 18.39 2.99
CA TYR A 32 -1.80 18.21 1.62
C TYR A 32 -1.95 16.73 1.24
N GLY A 33 -2.29 15.91 2.23
CA GLY A 33 -2.33 14.46 2.10
C GLY A 33 -1.00 13.81 2.49
N GLY A 34 -1.00 12.49 2.66
CA GLY A 34 0.11 11.76 3.28
C GLY A 34 -0.20 11.43 4.74
N SER A 35 0.06 10.18 5.09
CA SER A 35 -0.11 9.70 6.46
C SER A 35 0.69 8.41 6.65
N VAL A 36 1.04 8.12 7.88
CA VAL A 36 1.56 6.80 8.25
C VAL A 36 0.36 5.97 8.70
N SER A 37 -0.15 5.14 7.80
CA SER A 37 -1.30 4.26 8.06
C SER A 37 -0.95 2.78 7.90
N LEU A 38 -1.77 1.93 8.53
CA LEU A 38 -1.66 0.47 8.43
C LEU A 38 -2.50 -0.11 7.28
N ALA A 39 -3.09 0.73 6.42
CA ALA A 39 -3.97 0.30 5.35
C ALA A 39 -3.29 -0.59 4.29
N MET A 40 -1.96 -0.47 4.13
CA MET A 40 -1.21 -1.35 3.23
C MET A 40 -1.13 -2.78 3.76
N ILE A 41 -1.26 -3.00 5.07
CA ILE A 41 -1.02 -4.32 5.68
C ILE A 41 -1.98 -5.39 5.14
N PRO A 42 -3.31 -5.18 5.08
CA PRO A 42 -4.22 -6.21 4.57
C PRO A 42 -4.06 -6.45 3.06
N ILE A 43 -3.72 -5.42 2.28
CA ILE A 43 -3.47 -5.55 0.84
C ILE A 43 -2.21 -6.39 0.60
N LEU A 44 -1.12 -6.07 1.30
CA LEU A 44 0.12 -6.83 1.28
C LEU A 44 -0.11 -8.27 1.73
N LEU A 45 -0.96 -8.50 2.73
CA LEU A 45 -1.27 -9.84 3.21
C LEU A 45 -1.96 -10.66 2.10
N MET A 46 -2.93 -10.07 1.40
CA MET A 46 -3.56 -10.73 0.25
C MET A 46 -2.58 -10.97 -0.89
N ALA A 47 -1.70 -10.02 -1.15
CA ALA A 47 -0.68 -10.13 -2.18
C ALA A 47 0.29 -11.29 -1.89
N PHE A 48 0.82 -11.37 -0.67
CA PHE A 48 1.70 -12.46 -0.27
C PHE A 48 0.99 -13.82 -0.20
N ARG A 49 -0.25 -13.84 0.31
CA ARG A 49 -1.01 -15.08 0.56
C ARG A 49 -1.60 -15.68 -0.70
N ARG A 50 -2.20 -14.86 -1.56
CA ARG A 50 -3.00 -15.29 -2.72
C ARG A 50 -2.40 -14.86 -4.06
N GLY A 51 -1.32 -14.08 -4.05
CA GLY A 51 -0.58 -13.66 -5.23
C GLY A 51 -1.07 -12.34 -5.82
N LEU A 52 -0.49 -12.00 -6.97
CA LEU A 52 -0.66 -10.70 -7.63
C LEU A 52 -2.12 -10.32 -7.89
N SER A 53 -2.93 -11.20 -8.46
CA SER A 53 -4.32 -10.89 -8.83
C SER A 53 -5.18 -10.51 -7.61
N ALA A 54 -5.07 -11.27 -6.53
CA ALA A 54 -5.80 -11.00 -5.30
C ALA A 54 -5.29 -9.72 -4.61
N GLY A 55 -3.98 -9.49 -4.59
CA GLY A 55 -3.38 -8.26 -4.08
C GLY A 55 -3.89 -7.02 -4.84
N LEU A 56 -3.84 -7.06 -6.18
CA LEU A 56 -4.30 -5.96 -7.04
C LEU A 56 -5.79 -5.68 -6.83
N LEU A 57 -6.63 -6.72 -6.80
CA LEU A 57 -8.08 -6.54 -6.60
C LEU A 57 -8.38 -5.99 -5.19
N THR A 58 -7.68 -6.45 -4.17
CA THR A 58 -7.84 -5.93 -2.80
C THR A 58 -7.46 -4.45 -2.74
N GLY A 59 -6.30 -4.09 -3.31
CA GLY A 59 -5.85 -2.70 -3.37
C GLY A 59 -6.78 -1.80 -4.19
N PHE A 60 -7.30 -2.31 -5.31
CA PHE A 60 -8.29 -1.61 -6.12
C PHE A 60 -9.56 -1.29 -5.33
N ILE A 61 -10.12 -2.27 -4.60
CA ILE A 61 -11.33 -2.04 -3.79
C ILE A 61 -11.06 -0.99 -2.70
N VAL A 62 -9.92 -1.08 -2.01
CA VAL A 62 -9.54 -0.10 -0.99
C VAL A 62 -9.45 1.30 -1.59
N GLY A 63 -8.68 1.47 -2.66
CA GLY A 63 -8.51 2.77 -3.31
C GLY A 63 -9.79 3.28 -3.99
N ALA A 64 -10.66 2.39 -4.47
CA ALA A 64 -11.96 2.73 -5.03
C ALA A 64 -12.92 3.28 -3.96
N ILE A 65 -12.88 2.75 -2.74
CA ILE A 65 -13.70 3.26 -1.64
C ILE A 65 -13.10 4.57 -1.09
N GLN A 66 -11.78 4.65 -0.96
CA GLN A 66 -11.14 5.83 -0.40
C GLN A 66 -11.31 7.10 -1.25
N MET A 67 -11.53 6.99 -2.56
CA MET A 67 -11.76 8.17 -3.41
C MET A 67 -12.96 9.00 -2.93
N PHE A 68 -13.96 8.37 -2.29
CA PHE A 68 -15.17 9.05 -1.81
C PHE A 68 -14.96 9.83 -0.51
N THR A 69 -13.89 9.50 0.23
CA THR A 69 -13.52 10.17 1.48
C THR A 69 -12.24 10.99 1.34
N GLY A 70 -11.70 11.07 0.12
CA GLY A 70 -10.41 11.65 -0.19
C GLY A 70 -10.45 13.17 -0.40
N TYR A 71 -9.27 13.77 -0.49
CA TYR A 71 -9.05 15.15 -0.89
C TYR A 71 -9.05 15.23 -2.42
N PHE A 72 -9.96 16.05 -2.95
CA PHE A 72 -10.19 16.17 -4.38
C PHE A 72 -9.67 17.50 -4.90
N VAL A 73 -8.66 17.45 -5.76
CA VAL A 73 -8.18 18.61 -6.53
C VAL A 73 -8.53 18.47 -8.00
N HIS A 74 -8.42 17.26 -8.54
CA HIS A 74 -8.67 16.95 -9.95
C HIS A 74 -8.99 15.46 -10.11
N PRO A 75 -9.85 15.05 -11.08
CA PRO A 75 -10.18 13.64 -11.27
C PRO A 75 -8.95 12.72 -11.40
N VAL A 76 -7.97 13.11 -12.21
CA VAL A 76 -6.74 12.31 -12.41
C VAL A 76 -5.90 12.23 -11.13
N GLN A 77 -5.84 13.30 -10.34
CA GLN A 77 -5.17 13.31 -9.03
C GLN A 77 -5.80 12.29 -8.09
N VAL A 78 -7.14 12.25 -8.03
CA VAL A 78 -7.86 11.30 -7.18
C VAL A 78 -7.59 9.84 -7.60
N PHE A 79 -7.53 9.57 -8.91
CA PHE A 79 -7.12 8.23 -9.36
C PHE A 79 -5.69 7.90 -8.94
N LEU A 80 -4.75 8.84 -9.08
CA LEU A 80 -3.36 8.63 -8.70
C LEU A 80 -3.17 8.44 -7.19
N ASP A 81 -3.82 9.26 -6.37
CA ASP A 81 -3.62 9.26 -4.91
C ASP A 81 -4.46 8.24 -4.15
N TYR A 82 -5.52 7.71 -4.76
CA TYR A 82 -6.37 6.70 -4.14
C TYR A 82 -6.35 5.39 -4.94
N THR A 83 -7.10 5.31 -6.04
CA THR A 83 -7.33 4.02 -6.72
C THR A 83 -6.04 3.36 -7.19
N ILE A 84 -5.19 4.08 -7.93
CA ILE A 84 -3.93 3.56 -8.45
C ILE A 84 -2.95 3.36 -7.29
N ALA A 85 -2.79 4.34 -6.40
CA ALA A 85 -1.90 4.25 -5.23
C ALA A 85 -2.11 2.98 -4.40
N TYR A 86 -3.37 2.61 -4.11
CA TYR A 86 -3.65 1.39 -3.34
C TYR A 86 -3.63 0.12 -4.21
N THR A 87 -4.04 0.20 -5.49
CA THR A 87 -3.95 -0.95 -6.41
C THR A 87 -2.51 -1.41 -6.56
N VAL A 88 -1.56 -0.49 -6.74
CA VAL A 88 -0.16 -0.86 -6.98
C VAL A 88 0.52 -1.53 -5.79
N VAL A 89 -0.03 -1.39 -4.58
CA VAL A 89 0.43 -2.15 -3.40
C VAL A 89 0.28 -3.66 -3.63
N GLY A 90 -0.69 -4.08 -4.45
CA GLY A 90 -0.90 -5.46 -4.85
C GLY A 90 0.28 -6.10 -5.59
N PHE A 91 1.19 -5.31 -6.19
CA PHE A 91 2.38 -5.83 -6.88
C PHE A 91 3.35 -6.57 -5.96
N ALA A 92 3.26 -6.42 -4.64
CA ALA A 92 3.95 -7.29 -3.69
C ALA A 92 3.70 -8.79 -3.95
N GLY A 93 2.58 -9.13 -4.58
CA GLY A 93 2.19 -10.50 -4.91
C GLY A 93 3.05 -11.18 -5.98
N VAL A 94 3.94 -10.44 -6.67
CA VAL A 94 5.04 -11.03 -7.45
C VAL A 94 5.94 -11.88 -6.56
N PHE A 95 6.08 -11.50 -5.29
CA PHE A 95 6.84 -12.20 -4.26
C PHE A 95 5.94 -13.05 -3.34
N SER A 96 4.88 -13.67 -3.90
CA SER A 96 3.95 -14.51 -3.13
C SER A 96 4.66 -15.60 -2.33
N ILE A 97 4.18 -15.88 -1.12
CA ILE A 97 4.82 -16.75 -0.15
C ILE A 97 4.01 -18.05 -0.04
N THR A 98 4.71 -19.19 0.03
CA THR A 98 4.08 -20.51 0.18
C THR A 98 4.64 -21.23 1.39
N HIS A 99 3.96 -22.30 1.81
CA HIS A 99 4.40 -23.14 2.93
C HIS A 99 5.76 -23.81 2.70
N LEU A 100 6.22 -23.91 1.45
CA LEU A 100 7.52 -24.45 1.05
C LEU A 100 8.65 -23.41 1.15
N THR A 101 8.33 -22.15 1.42
CA THR A 101 9.31 -21.05 1.45
C THR A 101 10.11 -21.09 2.75
N THR A 102 11.43 -21.23 2.66
CA THR A 102 12.32 -21.17 3.83
C THR A 102 12.24 -19.81 4.53
N ARG A 103 12.58 -19.76 5.82
CA ARG A 103 12.56 -18.51 6.60
C ARG A 103 13.35 -17.38 5.93
N THR A 104 14.56 -17.66 5.45
CA THR A 104 15.41 -16.68 4.76
C THR A 104 14.77 -16.17 3.48
N LYS A 105 14.28 -17.09 2.62
CA LYS A 105 13.61 -16.70 1.36
C LYS A 105 12.34 -15.89 1.63
N ARG A 106 11.61 -16.23 2.69
CA ARG A 106 10.41 -15.51 3.12
C ARG A 106 10.73 -14.07 3.55
N THR A 107 11.78 -13.87 4.35
CA THR A 107 12.21 -12.51 4.73
C THR A 107 12.61 -11.68 3.52
N ILE A 108 13.36 -12.26 2.58
CA ILE A 108 13.75 -11.58 1.34
C ILE A 108 12.51 -11.21 0.51
N ALA A 109 11.57 -12.14 0.35
CA ALA A 109 10.31 -11.92 -0.36
C ALA A 109 9.47 -10.80 0.27
N ILE A 110 9.40 -10.75 1.61
CA ILE A 110 8.73 -9.67 2.34
C ILE A 110 9.39 -8.32 2.04
N ILE A 111 10.70 -8.21 2.24
CA ILE A 111 11.41 -6.93 2.05
C ILE A 111 11.26 -6.46 0.59
N ALA A 112 11.49 -7.35 -0.38
CA ALA A 112 11.38 -7.02 -1.80
C ALA A 112 9.94 -6.66 -2.21
N GLY A 113 8.94 -7.39 -1.72
CA GLY A 113 7.54 -7.14 -2.03
C GLY A 113 7.02 -5.85 -1.42
N VAL A 114 7.33 -5.59 -0.15
CA VAL A 114 6.96 -4.33 0.52
C VAL A 114 7.69 -3.15 -0.12
N PHE A 115 8.96 -3.30 -0.49
CA PHE A 115 9.70 -2.27 -1.21
C PHE A 115 9.05 -1.95 -2.56
N LEU A 116 8.77 -2.96 -3.39
CA LEU A 116 8.13 -2.77 -4.70
C LEU A 116 6.76 -2.07 -4.55
N ALA A 117 5.93 -2.53 -3.61
CA ALA A 117 4.64 -1.93 -3.33
C ALA A 117 4.75 -0.45 -2.90
N SER A 118 5.61 -0.15 -1.94
CA SER A 118 5.83 1.21 -1.45
C SER A 118 6.45 2.11 -2.52
N PHE A 119 7.37 1.59 -3.33
CA PHE A 119 8.02 2.35 -4.39
C PHE A 119 7.04 2.72 -5.50
N LEU A 120 6.22 1.79 -5.97
CA LEU A 120 5.18 2.07 -6.97
C LEU A 120 4.15 3.07 -6.44
N ARG A 121 3.72 2.91 -5.19
CA ARG A 121 2.81 3.87 -4.54
C ARG A 121 3.45 5.25 -4.40
N PHE A 122 4.73 5.31 -4.03
CA PHE A 122 5.47 6.57 -3.99
C PHE A 122 5.52 7.24 -5.37
N ILE A 123 5.75 6.50 -6.46
CA ILE A 123 5.73 7.07 -7.82
C ILE A 123 4.38 7.72 -8.13
N THR A 124 3.26 7.08 -7.75
CA THR A 124 1.92 7.64 -8.00
C THR A 124 1.71 8.97 -7.26
N HIS A 125 2.10 9.04 -6.00
CA HIS A 125 2.02 10.26 -5.20
C HIS A 125 3.03 11.33 -5.62
N PHE A 126 4.22 10.92 -6.06
CA PHE A 126 5.23 11.82 -6.60
C PHE A 126 4.73 12.51 -7.86
N ILE A 127 4.16 11.76 -8.82
CA ILE A 127 3.56 12.33 -10.04
C ILE A 127 2.42 13.27 -9.66
N SER A 128 1.53 12.84 -8.75
CA SER A 128 0.46 13.70 -8.24
C SER A 128 0.99 15.00 -7.64
N GLY A 129 2.04 14.90 -6.82
CA GLY A 129 2.68 16.01 -6.14
C GLY A 129 3.30 17.03 -7.11
N VAL A 130 3.94 16.57 -8.19
CA VAL A 130 4.52 17.45 -9.22
C VAL A 130 3.43 18.19 -9.99
N VAL A 131 2.34 17.51 -10.34
CA VAL A 131 1.32 18.06 -11.24
C VAL A 131 0.31 18.97 -10.52
N TRP A 132 -0.16 18.59 -9.33
CA TRP A 132 -1.23 19.32 -8.62
C TRP A 132 -0.78 20.03 -7.34
N PHE A 133 0.22 19.52 -6.64
CA PHE A 133 0.64 20.07 -5.34
C PHE A 133 1.91 20.93 -5.42
N GLY A 134 2.46 21.15 -6.62
CA GLY A 134 3.62 22.03 -6.82
C GLY A 134 3.39 23.48 -6.41
N ILE A 135 2.13 23.92 -6.36
CA ILE A 135 1.72 25.24 -5.87
C ILE A 135 2.05 25.46 -4.38
N TYR A 136 2.31 24.38 -3.63
CA TYR A 136 2.67 24.44 -2.21
C TYR A 136 4.19 24.36 -1.98
N ALA A 137 4.98 24.34 -3.05
CA ALA A 137 6.43 24.39 -2.93
C ALA A 137 6.88 25.75 -2.34
N PRO A 138 7.83 25.77 -1.38
CA PRO A 138 8.42 26.99 -0.87
C PRO A 138 9.00 27.88 -1.98
N GLU A 139 9.07 29.19 -1.72
CA GLU A 139 9.70 30.13 -2.66
C GLU A 139 11.12 29.66 -3.04
N ASN A 140 11.42 29.66 -4.34
CA ASN A 140 12.68 29.22 -4.93
C ASN A 140 12.99 27.70 -4.79
N MET A 141 12.05 26.87 -4.32
CA MET A 141 12.21 25.42 -4.30
C MET A 141 11.74 24.80 -5.61
N ASN A 142 12.54 23.91 -6.19
CA ASN A 142 12.13 23.14 -7.36
C ASN A 142 10.96 22.19 -7.02
N VAL A 143 9.89 22.22 -7.83
CA VAL A 143 8.66 21.43 -7.61
C VAL A 143 8.91 19.92 -7.59
N VAL A 144 9.82 19.41 -8.43
CA VAL A 144 10.19 17.98 -8.44
C VAL A 144 10.84 17.59 -7.12
N LEU A 145 11.79 18.41 -6.64
CA LEU A 145 12.44 18.19 -5.35
C LEU A 145 11.45 18.27 -4.19
N TYR A 146 10.54 19.25 -4.22
CA TYR A 146 9.46 19.38 -3.23
C TYR A 146 8.61 18.11 -3.16
N SER A 147 8.13 17.63 -4.31
CA SER A 147 7.31 16.42 -4.38
C SER A 147 8.05 15.17 -3.89
N ILE A 148 9.34 15.03 -4.21
CA ILE A 148 10.17 13.92 -3.71
C ILE A 148 10.24 13.96 -2.18
N ILE A 149 10.64 15.09 -1.61
CA ILE A 149 10.84 15.23 -0.16
C ILE A 149 9.52 15.03 0.58
N TYR A 150 8.45 15.68 0.12
CA TYR A 150 7.13 15.58 0.72
C TYR A 150 6.65 14.13 0.74
N ASN A 151 6.66 13.44 -0.40
CA ASN A 151 6.14 12.08 -0.49
C ASN A 151 7.05 11.04 0.18
N ALA A 152 8.37 11.23 0.14
CA ALA A 152 9.31 10.31 0.77
C ALA A 152 9.19 10.36 2.30
N SER A 153 8.88 11.54 2.85
CA SER A 153 8.82 11.75 4.30
C SER A 153 7.78 10.90 5.04
N TYR A 154 6.67 10.51 4.40
CA TYR A 154 5.72 9.54 4.96
C TYR A 154 5.85 8.14 4.33
N MET A 155 6.22 8.02 3.05
CA MET A 155 6.34 6.71 2.40
C MET A 155 7.50 5.86 2.92
N ILE A 156 8.61 6.46 3.33
CA ILE A 156 9.73 5.74 3.95
C ILE A 156 9.29 5.14 5.31
N PRO A 157 8.69 5.92 6.25
CA PRO A 157 8.11 5.35 7.46
C PRO A 157 7.09 4.24 7.20
N VAL A 158 6.19 4.41 6.22
CA VAL A 158 5.19 3.39 5.86
C VAL A 158 5.85 2.10 5.36
N PHE A 159 6.89 2.21 4.53
CA PHE A 159 7.70 1.07 4.07
C PHE A 159 8.35 0.33 5.24
N LEU A 160 9.02 1.07 6.14
CA LEU A 160 9.71 0.49 7.29
C LEU A 160 8.71 -0.18 8.24
N LEU A 161 7.63 0.51 8.59
CA LEU A 161 6.56 0.00 9.43
C LEU A 161 5.96 -1.28 8.85
N SER A 162 5.61 -1.27 7.57
CA SER A 162 5.05 -2.44 6.89
C SER A 162 6.03 -3.61 6.88
N THR A 163 7.31 -3.34 6.62
CA THR A 163 8.35 -4.37 6.63
C THR A 163 8.49 -5.00 8.01
N VAL A 164 8.57 -4.20 9.07
CA VAL A 164 8.67 -4.67 10.46
C VAL A 164 7.45 -5.50 10.83
N VAL A 165 6.23 -5.00 10.55
CA VAL A 165 4.97 -5.71 10.81
C VAL A 165 4.97 -7.07 10.12
N PHE A 166 5.35 -7.16 8.85
CA PHE A 166 5.37 -8.43 8.13
C PHE A 166 6.46 -9.38 8.60
N ILE A 167 7.64 -8.89 8.98
CA ILE A 167 8.69 -9.75 9.56
C ILE A 167 8.18 -10.38 10.86
N LEU A 168 7.57 -9.59 11.76
CA LEU A 168 6.98 -10.07 13.00
C LEU A 168 5.85 -11.07 12.73
N LEU A 169 4.91 -10.72 11.84
CA LEU A 169 3.79 -11.58 11.44
C LEU A 169 4.28 -12.90 10.84
N SER A 170 5.32 -12.87 10.02
CA SER A 170 5.89 -14.07 9.39
C SER A 170 6.56 -15.01 10.39
N ASN A 171 7.05 -14.49 11.51
CA ASN A 171 7.66 -15.28 12.57
C ASN A 171 6.61 -15.82 13.54
N ALA A 172 5.62 -14.99 13.94
CA ALA A 172 4.59 -15.35 14.91
C ALA A 172 3.47 -16.22 14.30
N ALA A 173 3.05 -15.91 13.07
CA ALA A 173 1.91 -16.54 12.41
C ALA A 173 2.17 -16.82 10.91
N PRO A 174 3.19 -17.63 10.55
CA PRO A 174 3.57 -17.89 9.16
C PRO A 174 2.42 -18.46 8.31
N ARG A 175 1.48 -19.19 8.93
CA ARG A 175 0.30 -19.77 8.26
C ARG A 175 -0.59 -18.71 7.60
N LEU A 176 -0.59 -17.46 8.07
CA LEU A 176 -1.34 -16.37 7.46
C LEU A 176 -0.85 -16.06 6.04
N LEU A 177 0.45 -16.22 5.80
CA LEU A 177 1.09 -16.01 4.50
C LEU A 177 0.93 -17.22 3.57
N HIS A 178 0.49 -18.37 4.07
CA HIS A 178 0.34 -19.59 3.28
C HIS A 178 -1.11 -19.72 2.79
N GLY A 179 -1.39 -19.26 1.58
CA GLY A 179 -2.73 -19.33 0.96
C GLY A 179 -2.87 -20.40 -0.12
N LYS A 180 -1.85 -21.24 -0.31
CA LYS A 180 -1.82 -22.35 -1.27
C LYS A 180 -1.46 -23.65 -0.57
#